data_AF-A0A820TBL7-F1
#
_entry.id   AF-A0A820TBL7-F1
#
_cell.length_a   1.000
_cell.length_b   1.000
_cell.length_c   1.000
_cell.angle_alpha   90.00
_cell.angle_beta   90.00
_cell.angle_gamma   90.00
#
_symmetry.space_group_name_H-M   'P 1'
#
loop_
_entity.id
_entity.type
_entity.pdbx_description
1 polymer ?
#
loop_
_entity_poly.entity_id
_entity_poly.type
_entity_poly.pdbx_seq_one_letter_code
_entity_poly.pdbx_strand_id
1 'polypeptide(L)'
;MAHLLGSKTCIDSLRVDIDDIQTVICEIIGKTGSLKCHSWKFPDKLATDIDIKELLERYQHGKNELDNQVSHIVLFEIIIDRLLLVVHGSWHFLYEIQAKLLPNTIDSASTVNLQTSLSIGLVVKKYWNKLLHLFSILQQHE
;
A
#
# COMPACT_ATOMS: atom_id res chain seq x y z
N MET A 1 -26.09 -7.65 6.14
CA MET A 1 -24.69 -7.38 6.49
C MET A 1 -24.50 -6.18 7.43
N ALA A 2 -25.43 -5.22 7.53
CA ALA A 2 -25.29 -4.06 8.42
C ALA A 2 -25.03 -4.41 9.90
N HIS A 3 -25.51 -5.57 10.38
CA HIS A 3 -25.29 -6.04 11.76
C HIS A 3 -23.81 -6.39 12.08
N LEU A 4 -22.94 -6.52 11.08
CA LEU A 4 -21.51 -6.79 11.27
C LEU A 4 -20.69 -5.51 11.40
N LEU A 5 -21.26 -4.36 11.01
CA LEU A 5 -20.60 -3.07 11.11
C LEU A 5 -20.36 -2.73 12.58
N GLY A 6 -19.12 -2.36 12.91
CA GLY A 6 -18.70 -2.16 14.29
C GLY A 6 -18.64 -3.41 15.17
N SER A 7 -18.84 -4.63 14.64
CA SER A 7 -18.72 -5.84 15.45
C SER A 7 -17.27 -6.05 15.93
N LYS A 8 -17.12 -6.54 17.16
CA LYS A 8 -15.80 -6.81 17.77
C LYS A 8 -14.93 -7.71 16.90
N THR A 9 -15.49 -8.82 16.42
CA THR A 9 -14.75 -9.80 15.60
C THR A 9 -14.20 -9.17 14.32
N CYS A 10 -14.99 -8.34 13.63
CA CYS A 10 -14.51 -7.65 12.44
C CYS A 10 -13.40 -6.65 12.78
N ILE A 11 -13.58 -5.83 13.83
CA ILE A 11 -12.57 -4.85 14.24
C ILE A 11 -11.25 -5.56 14.61
N ASP A 12 -11.33 -6.61 15.42
CA ASP A 12 -10.14 -7.36 15.86
C ASP A 12 -9.44 -8.02 14.66
N SER A 13 -10.19 -8.59 13.71
CA SER A 13 -9.62 -9.15 12.47
C SER A 13 -8.92 -8.08 11.64
N LEU A 14 -9.57 -6.94 11.40
CA LEU A 14 -8.99 -5.85 10.61
C LEU A 14 -7.70 -5.33 11.22
N ARG A 15 -7.61 -5.26 12.56
CA ARG A 15 -6.39 -4.84 13.25
C ARG A 15 -5.23 -5.80 13.02
N VAL A 16 -5.50 -7.11 13.08
CA VAL A 16 -4.50 -8.15 12.77
C VAL A 16 -4.05 -8.04 11.31
N ASP A 17 -5.00 -7.93 10.37
CA ASP A 17 -4.68 -7.81 8.95
C ASP A 17 -3.80 -6.59 8.66
N ILE A 18 -4.06 -5.45 9.32
CA ILE A 18 -3.25 -4.23 9.17
C ILE A 18 -1.82 -4.43 9.70
N ASP A 19 -1.65 -5.11 10.84
CA ASP A 19 -0.33 -5.37 11.43
C ASP A 19 0.49 -6.32 10.54
N ASP A 20 -0.15 -7.37 10.01
CA ASP A 20 0.46 -8.31 9.06
C ASP A 20 0.90 -7.59 7.77
N ILE A 21 0.01 -6.76 7.18
CA ILE A 21 0.36 -5.98 5.99
C ILE A 21 1.50 -4.99 6.30
N GLN A 22 1.49 -4.35 7.47
CA GLN A 22 2.54 -3.43 7.87
C GLN A 22 3.89 -4.14 8.01
N THR A 23 3.92 -5.40 8.45
CA THR A 23 5.13 -6.22 8.47
C THR A 23 5.68 -6.43 7.06
N VAL A 24 4.83 -6.77 6.08
CA VAL A 24 5.24 -6.90 4.67
C VAL A 24 5.77 -5.58 4.10
N ILE A 25 5.14 -4.45 4.43
CA ILE A 25 5.61 -3.13 4.00
C ILE A 25 7.02 -2.85 4.53
N CYS A 26 7.30 -3.16 5.80
CA CYS A 26 8.63 -3.01 6.39
C CYS A 26 9.69 -3.85 5.63
N GLU A 27 9.36 -5.08 5.23
CA GLU A 27 10.25 -5.90 4.41
C GLU A 27 10.52 -5.29 3.02
N ILE A 28 9.49 -4.75 2.37
CA ILE A 28 9.62 -4.11 1.06
C ILE A 28 10.51 -2.87 1.15
N ILE A 29 10.29 -2.01 2.15
CA ILE A 29 11.10 -0.82 2.41
C ILE A 29 12.54 -1.21 2.73
N GLY A 30 12.74 -2.28 3.51
CA GLY A 30 14.08 -2.81 3.80
C GLY A 30 14.86 -3.24 2.55
N LYS A 31 14.17 -3.64 1.47
CA LYS A 31 14.77 -4.05 0.20
C LYS A 31 14.91 -2.91 -0.82
N THR A 32 13.95 -1.99 -0.85
CA THR A 32 13.84 -0.92 -1.86
C THR A 32 14.34 0.45 -1.38
N GLY A 33 14.61 0.59 -0.09
CA GLY A 33 14.93 1.86 0.53
C GLY A 33 13.68 2.75 0.74
N SER A 34 13.88 4.06 0.82
CA SER A 34 12.82 5.00 1.16
C SER A 34 11.82 5.18 0.01
N LEU A 35 10.56 4.83 0.27
CA LEU A 35 9.44 5.07 -0.64
C LEU A 35 8.86 6.47 -0.39
N LYS A 36 8.91 7.32 -1.42
CA LYS A 36 8.30 8.66 -1.39
C LYS A 36 6.94 8.61 -2.07
N CYS A 37 5.95 8.10 -1.33
CA CYS A 37 4.53 8.11 -1.69
C CYS A 37 3.69 8.75 -0.55
N HIS A 38 2.70 9.61 -0.85
CA HIS A 38 1.74 10.12 0.14
C HIS A 38 0.72 9.04 0.45
N SER A 39 0.22 9.05 1.67
CA SER A 39 -0.89 8.19 2.08
C SER A 39 -2.15 8.55 1.29
N TRP A 40 -2.88 7.52 0.85
CA TRP A 40 -4.20 7.68 0.27
C TRP A 40 -5.21 8.17 1.31
N LYS A 41 -5.12 7.66 2.54
CA LYS A 41 -6.02 8.05 3.64
C LYS A 41 -5.65 9.40 4.26
N PHE A 42 -4.35 9.69 4.40
CA PHE A 42 -3.81 10.92 4.99
C PHE A 42 -2.96 11.66 3.95
N PRO A 43 -3.58 12.36 2.99
CA PRO A 43 -2.89 12.93 1.82
C PRO A 43 -1.84 14.00 2.17
N ASP A 44 -1.89 14.53 3.40
CA ASP A 44 -0.93 15.46 3.98
C ASP A 44 0.34 14.78 4.52
N LYS A 45 0.39 13.45 4.57
CA LYS A 45 1.49 12.67 5.14
C LYS A 45 2.08 11.71 4.13
N LEU A 46 3.38 11.42 4.28
CA LEU A 46 3.98 10.29 3.58
C LEU A 46 3.40 8.99 4.14
N ALA A 47 3.16 8.02 3.26
CA ALA A 47 2.58 6.73 3.62
C ALA A 47 3.49 5.93 4.57
N THR A 48 4.81 6.13 4.47
CA THR A 48 5.80 5.51 5.36
C THR A 48 5.84 6.12 6.77
N ASP A 49 5.32 7.34 6.93
CA ASP A 49 5.42 8.10 8.18
C ASP A 49 4.16 7.92 9.05
N ILE A 50 3.21 7.10 8.60
CA ILE A 50 2.00 6.78 9.35
C ILE A 50 2.34 5.82 10.49
N ASP A 51 2.13 6.24 11.73
CA ASP A 51 2.25 5.37 12.91
C ASP A 51 1.05 4.40 12.98
N ILE A 52 1.24 3.20 12.46
CA ILE A 52 0.21 2.16 12.47
C ILE A 52 -0.11 1.69 13.88
N LYS A 53 0.86 1.67 14.80
CA LYS A 53 0.60 1.21 16.17
C LYS A 53 -0.32 2.18 16.89
N GLU A 54 -0.05 3.48 16.77
CA GLU A 54 -0.93 4.53 17.33
C GLU A 54 -2.35 4.41 16.77
N LEU A 55 -2.50 4.22 15.46
CA LEU A 55 -3.81 4.06 14.83
C LEU A 55 -4.54 2.79 15.32
N LEU A 56 -3.84 1.67 15.44
CA LEU A 56 -4.42 0.41 15.93
C LEU A 56 -4.81 0.48 17.40
N GLU A 57 -4.11 1.27 18.23
CA GLU A 57 -4.50 1.53 19.62
C GLU A 57 -5.74 2.42 19.70
N ARG A 58 -5.79 3.45 18.84
CA ARG A 58 -6.91 4.40 18.77
C ARG A 58 -8.20 3.76 18.28
N TYR A 59 -8.12 2.93 17.25
CA TYR A 59 -9.28 2.30 16.61
C TYR A 59 -9.42 0.85 17.08
N GLN A 60 -10.10 0.69 18.21
CA GLN A 60 -10.39 -0.59 18.83
C GLN A 60 -11.85 -0.67 19.28
N HIS A 61 -12.34 -1.89 19.46
CA HIS A 61 -13.72 -2.09 19.90
C HIS A 61 -13.92 -1.57 21.33
N GLY A 62 -14.86 -0.65 21.50
CA GLY A 62 -15.27 -0.04 22.76
C GLY A 62 -16.73 -0.31 23.14
N LYS A 63 -17.24 0.51 24.06
CA LYS A 63 -18.62 0.38 24.59
C LYS A 63 -19.66 1.11 23.73
N ASN A 64 -19.24 2.08 22.93
CA ASN A 64 -20.12 2.90 22.11
C ASN A 64 -20.22 2.30 20.70
N GLU A 65 -21.45 1.97 20.28
CA GLU A 65 -21.70 1.37 18.98
C GLU A 65 -21.29 2.28 17.81
N LEU A 66 -21.54 3.59 17.90
CA LEU A 66 -21.16 4.52 16.85
C LEU A 66 -19.64 4.61 16.69
N ASP A 67 -18.90 4.66 17.80
CA ASP A 67 -17.44 4.69 17.78
C ASP A 67 -16.87 3.38 17.20
N ASN A 68 -17.54 2.25 17.44
CA ASN A 68 -17.17 0.97 16.85
C ASN A 68 -17.40 0.96 15.33
N GLN A 69 -18.52 1.49 14.86
CA GLN A 69 -18.78 1.62 13.41
C GLN A 69 -17.74 2.52 12.74
N VAL A 70 -17.40 3.66 13.37
CA VAL A 70 -16.33 4.55 12.89
C VAL A 70 -14.99 3.82 12.86
N SER A 71 -14.64 3.11 13.92
CA SER A 71 -13.39 2.35 13.99
C SER A 71 -13.32 1.29 12.89
N HIS A 72 -14.39 0.55 12.66
CA HIS A 72 -14.48 -0.44 11.59
C HIS A 72 -14.23 0.21 10.21
N ILE A 73 -14.90 1.33 9.90
CA ILE A 73 -14.72 2.03 8.62
C ILE A 73 -13.29 2.54 8.46
N VAL A 74 -12.74 3.18 9.49
CA VAL A 74 -11.38 3.73 9.44
C VAL A 74 -10.33 2.63 9.27
N LEU A 75 -10.48 1.50 9.97
CA LEU A 75 -9.57 0.36 9.80
C LEU A 75 -9.65 -0.18 8.36
N PHE A 76 -10.84 -0.26 7.75
CA PHE A 76 -10.95 -0.62 6.33
C PHE A 76 -10.23 0.36 5.40
N GLU A 77 -10.36 1.66 5.65
CA GLU A 77 -9.65 2.67 4.87
C GLU A 77 -8.13 2.57 5.04
N ILE A 78 -7.65 2.22 6.25
CA ILE A 78 -6.24 1.94 6.51
C ILE A 78 -5.78 0.71 5.72
N ILE A 79 -6.56 -0.38 5.67
CA ILE A 79 -6.21 -1.55 4.83
C ILE A 79 -6.02 -1.13 3.37
N ILE A 80 -6.95 -0.36 2.81
CA ILE A 80 -6.84 0.12 1.41
C ILE A 80 -5.55 0.93 1.24
N ASP A 81 -5.28 1.86 2.14
CA ASP A 81 -4.09 2.69 2.12
C ASP A 81 -2.78 1.86 2.19
N ARG A 82 -2.73 0.87 3.09
CA ARG A 82 -1.58 -0.03 3.24
C ARG A 82 -1.38 -0.94 2.04
N LEU A 83 -2.45 -1.49 1.45
CA LEU A 83 -2.36 -2.29 0.22
C LEU A 83 -1.84 -1.45 -0.97
N LEU A 84 -2.22 -0.18 -1.06
CA LEU A 84 -1.68 0.71 -2.09
C LEU A 84 -0.19 0.97 -1.90
N LEU A 85 0.28 1.09 -0.66
CA LEU A 85 1.70 1.18 -0.35
C LEU A 85 2.45 -0.10 -0.76
N VAL A 86 1.87 -1.28 -0.55
CA VAL A 86 2.45 -2.56 -1.04
C VAL A 86 2.57 -2.56 -2.56
N VAL A 87 1.54 -2.13 -3.29
CA VAL A 87 1.58 -2.04 -4.76
C VAL A 87 2.67 -1.05 -5.21
N HIS A 88 2.78 0.10 -4.55
CA HIS A 88 3.80 1.11 -4.86
C HIS A 88 5.22 0.63 -4.55
N GLY A 89 5.42 -0.01 -3.41
CA GLY A 89 6.72 -0.59 -3.04
C GLY A 89 7.12 -1.73 -3.98
N SER A 90 6.17 -2.57 -4.36
CA SER A 90 6.40 -3.63 -5.36
C SER A 90 6.75 -3.05 -6.73
N TRP A 91 6.08 -1.97 -7.16
CA TRP A 91 6.44 -1.24 -8.38
C TRP A 91 7.89 -0.76 -8.33
N HIS A 92 8.28 -0.11 -7.24
CA HIS A 92 9.63 0.41 -7.07
C HIS A 92 10.67 -0.71 -7.13
N PHE A 93 10.42 -1.83 -6.44
CA PHE A 93 11.28 -3.00 -6.48
C PHE A 93 11.45 -3.56 -7.90
N LEU A 94 10.36 -3.70 -8.66
CA LEU A 94 10.41 -4.17 -10.04
C LEU A 94 11.16 -3.19 -10.95
N TYR A 95 11.00 -1.88 -10.71
CA TYR A 95 11.73 -0.86 -11.43
C TYR A 95 13.24 -1.00 -11.20
N GLU A 96 13.67 -1.22 -9.96
CA GLU A 96 15.08 -1.47 -9.62
C GLU A 96 15.61 -2.77 -10.25
N ILE A 97 14.81 -3.84 -10.30
CA ILE A 97 15.19 -5.07 -11.01
C ILE A 97 15.37 -4.81 -12.50
N GLN A 98 14.40 -4.16 -13.15
CA GLN A 98 14.51 -3.84 -14.58
C GLN A 98 15.74 -2.97 -14.83
N ALA A 99 16.02 -2.02 -13.94
CA ALA A 99 17.16 -1.14 -14.07
C ALA A 99 18.49 -1.87 -14.07
N LYS A 100 18.61 -2.93 -13.26
CA LYS A 100 19.78 -3.79 -13.20
C LYS A 100 19.90 -4.71 -14.41
N LEU A 101 18.77 -5.23 -14.92
CA LEU A 101 18.75 -6.15 -16.07
C LEU A 101 19.00 -5.45 -17.41
N LEU A 102 18.44 -4.25 -17.62
CA LEU A 102 18.62 -3.47 -18.84
C LEU A 102 19.03 -2.02 -18.53
N PRO A 103 20.35 -1.75 -18.37
CA PRO A 103 20.86 -0.43 -18.03
C PRO A 103 20.58 0.65 -19.08
N ASN A 104 20.40 0.26 -20.35
CA ASN A 104 20.37 1.17 -21.50
C ASN A 104 18.95 1.61 -21.93
N THR A 105 17.88 1.14 -21.29
CA THR A 105 16.48 1.42 -21.68
C THR A 105 15.68 2.21 -20.65
N ILE A 106 16.33 2.72 -19.61
CA ILE A 106 15.61 3.41 -18.53
C ILE A 106 15.53 4.90 -18.85
N ASP A 107 14.37 5.34 -19.35
CA ASP A 107 14.02 6.76 -19.31
C ASP A 107 13.95 7.21 -17.84
N SER A 108 14.94 7.99 -17.42
CA SER A 108 15.08 8.58 -16.08
C SER A 108 13.90 9.49 -15.69
N ALA A 109 12.96 9.72 -16.59
CA ALA A 109 11.75 10.52 -16.41
C ALA A 109 10.57 9.76 -15.76
N SER A 110 10.65 8.43 -15.63
CA SER A 110 9.54 7.61 -15.11
C SER A 110 9.51 7.45 -13.59
N THR A 111 10.53 7.93 -12.88
CA THR A 111 10.58 8.06 -11.41
C THR A 111 9.79 9.27 -10.90
N VAL A 112 9.22 10.08 -11.80
CA VAL A 112 8.51 11.31 -11.45
C VAL A 112 7.16 10.97 -10.83
N ASN A 113 7.12 11.08 -9.50
CA ASN A 113 5.96 11.47 -8.69
C ASN A 113 4.62 10.86 -9.12
N LEU A 114 4.36 9.61 -8.78
CA LEU A 114 3.05 8.95 -8.95
C LEU A 114 1.94 9.53 -8.03
N GLN A 115 2.11 10.75 -7.55
CA GLN A 115 1.74 11.04 -6.17
C GLN A 115 0.99 12.36 -6.00
N THR A 116 0.41 12.89 -7.08
CA THR A 116 -0.70 13.83 -6.97
C THR A 116 -1.70 13.50 -8.08
N SER A 117 -2.94 13.19 -7.68
CA SER A 117 -4.15 13.10 -8.51
C SER A 117 -4.34 11.98 -9.55
N LEU A 118 -3.63 10.85 -9.49
CA LEU A 118 -3.99 9.68 -10.33
C LEU A 118 -5.00 8.80 -9.60
N SER A 119 -6.04 8.34 -10.32
CA SER A 119 -6.97 7.37 -9.74
C SER A 119 -6.25 6.07 -9.39
N ILE A 120 -6.70 5.41 -8.31
CA ILE A 120 -6.15 4.11 -7.89
C ILE A 120 -6.11 3.10 -9.04
N GLY A 121 -7.18 3.05 -9.85
CA GLY A 121 -7.25 2.14 -11.00
C GLY A 121 -6.16 2.38 -12.02
N LEU A 122 -5.76 3.63 -12.25
CA LEU A 122 -4.65 3.96 -13.15
C LEU A 122 -3.28 3.58 -12.57
N VAL A 123 -3.11 3.73 -11.26
CA VAL A 123 -1.90 3.27 -10.55
C VAL A 123 -1.74 1.76 -10.69
N VAL A 124 -2.80 1.01 -10.41
CA VAL A 124 -2.80 -0.45 -10.53
C VAL A 124 -2.58 -0.89 -11.98
N LYS A 125 -3.23 -0.23 -12.96
CA LYS A 125 -3.01 -0.53 -14.38
C LYS A 125 -1.57 -0.30 -14.81
N LYS A 126 -0.94 0.81 -14.38
CA LYS A 126 0.47 1.07 -14.64
C LYS A 126 1.32 -0.05 -14.07
N TYR A 127 1.11 -0.41 -12.80
CA TYR A 127 1.80 -1.51 -12.13
C TYR A 127 1.74 -2.82 -12.93
N TRP A 128 0.52 -3.22 -13.28
CA TRP A 128 0.28 -4.44 -14.06
C TRP A 128 1.01 -4.44 -15.41
N ASN A 129 0.96 -3.32 -16.15
CA ASN A 129 1.63 -3.23 -17.44
C ASN A 129 3.15 -3.39 -17.34
N LYS A 130 3.78 -2.90 -16.26
CA LYS A 130 5.22 -3.06 -16.04
C LYS A 130 5.59 -4.47 -15.64
N LEU A 131 4.75 -5.15 -14.85
CA LEU A 131 4.91 -6.58 -14.59
C LEU A 131 4.91 -7.37 -15.91
N LEU A 132 3.94 -7.11 -16.79
CA LEU A 132 3.88 -7.76 -18.11
C LEU A 132 5.12 -7.46 -18.96
N HIS A 133 5.59 -6.21 -18.95
CA HIS A 133 6.80 -5.82 -19.67
C HIS A 133 8.04 -6.56 -19.13
N LEU A 134 8.21 -6.62 -17.81
CA LEU A 134 9.33 -7.33 -17.19
C LEU A 134 9.28 -8.84 -17.48
N PHE A 135 8.08 -9.44 -17.44
CA PHE A 135 7.88 -10.83 -17.84
C PHE A 135 8.29 -11.06 -19.30
N SER A 136 7.91 -10.17 -20.23
CA SER A 136 8.30 -10.29 -21.64
C SER A 136 9.81 -10.19 -21.86
N ILE A 137 10.51 -9.37 -21.09
CA ILE A 137 11.98 -9.27 -21.12
C ILE A 137 12.60 -10.59 -20.65
N LEU A 138 12.13 -11.15 -19.54
CA LEU A 138 12.67 -12.40 -19.00
C LEU A 138 12.49 -13.57 -19.99
N GLN A 139 11.35 -13.65 -20.68
CA GLN A 139 11.11 -14.67 -21.71
C GLN A 139 12.02 -14.54 -22.94
N GLN A 140 12.55 -13.36 -23.26
CA GLN A 140 13.48 -13.17 -24.37
C GLN A 140 14.93 -13.57 -24.02
N HIS A 141 15.22 -13.79 -22.74
CA HIS A 141 16.53 -14.18 -22.22
C HIS A 141 16.62 -15.67 -21.84
N GLU A 142 15.54 -16.45 -22.04
CA GLU A 142 15.55 -17.93 -22.05
C GLU A 142 15.75 -18.48 -23.47
#